data_AF-A0A4Q4B7N0-F1
#
_entry.id   AF-A0A4Q4B7N0-F1
#
_cell.length_a   1.000
_cell.length_b   1.000
_cell.length_c   1.000
_cell.angle_alpha   90.00
_cell.angle_beta   90.00
_cell.angle_gamma   90.00
#
_symmetry.space_group_name_H-M   'P 1'
#
loop_
_entity.id
_entity.type
_entity.pdbx_description
1 polymer ?
#
loop_
_entity_poly.entity_id
_entity_poly.type
_entity_poly.pdbx_seq_one_letter_code
_entity_poly.pdbx_strand_id
1 'polypeptide(L)'
;MKYFFTYKPLSEIEKEKDNLNYSDYLISTEWKKFRDKIVERDNSQCRICQRKEFFADKLDAFREMTDKEKSEYLEKIKKEFLKSELGKDWVKIFGSLPKFGIPMVPKEEFNNYESVILNVHHQYYIKGKKPWEYNPNSLETVCSDCHTEIHNTQTIQVYEDDSKIDSKPFINCWKCKGTGYLPKYNYVMNGVCFECQGKGRKE
;
A
#
# COMPACT_ATOMS: atom_id res chain seq x y z
N MET A 1 -6.75 -12.96 3.77
CA MET A 1 -7.12 -12.44 2.44
C MET A 1 -5.86 -12.10 1.64
N LYS A 2 -5.92 -12.21 0.31
CA LYS A 2 -4.81 -12.11 -0.66
C LYS A 2 -4.03 -10.80 -0.49
N TYR A 3 -2.71 -10.89 -0.30
CA TYR A 3 -1.81 -9.75 -0.51
C TYR A 3 -2.12 -9.13 -1.88
N PHE A 4 -2.01 -7.81 -1.97
CA PHE A 4 -2.43 -6.95 -3.08
C PHE A 4 -1.75 -7.22 -4.44
N PHE A 5 -0.96 -8.30 -4.52
CA PHE A 5 -0.39 -8.87 -5.73
C PHE A 5 -0.65 -10.38 -5.72
N THR A 6 -1.15 -10.91 -6.83
CA THR A 6 -1.08 -12.36 -7.07
C THR A 6 0.38 -12.71 -7.29
N TYR A 7 1.03 -13.25 -6.27
CA TYR A 7 2.39 -13.75 -6.40
C TYR A 7 2.45 -14.84 -7.47
N LYS A 8 3.38 -14.70 -8.40
CA LYS A 8 3.65 -15.69 -9.45
C LYS A 8 5.03 -16.31 -9.26
N PRO A 9 5.24 -17.58 -9.62
CA PRO A 9 6.59 -18.13 -9.68
C PRO A 9 7.48 -17.27 -10.59
N LEU A 10 8.74 -17.03 -10.23
CA LEU A 10 9.64 -16.22 -11.05
C LEU A 10 9.74 -16.77 -12.48
N SER A 11 9.75 -18.10 -12.62
CA SER A 11 9.76 -18.79 -13.91
C SER A 11 8.55 -18.50 -14.80
N GLU A 12 7.42 -18.08 -14.23
CA GLU A 12 6.25 -17.65 -15.01
C GLU A 12 6.42 -16.21 -15.48
N ILE A 13 6.91 -15.34 -14.60
CA ILE A 13 7.19 -13.93 -14.92
C ILE A 13 8.26 -13.83 -16.04
N GLU A 14 9.30 -14.67 -15.96
CA GLU A 14 10.37 -14.77 -16.98
C GLU A 14 9.85 -15.23 -18.35
N LYS A 15 8.73 -15.96 -18.42
CA LYS A 15 8.09 -16.33 -19.69
C LYS A 15 7.24 -15.22 -20.29
N GLU A 16 6.70 -14.35 -19.44
CA GLU A 16 5.83 -13.24 -19.85
C GLU A 16 6.62 -11.99 -20.25
N LYS A 17 7.90 -11.91 -19.84
CA LYS A 17 8.71 -10.69 -19.99
C LYS A 17 10.19 -10.98 -20.16
N ASP A 18 10.74 -10.54 -21.30
CA ASP A 18 12.15 -10.73 -21.65
C ASP A 18 13.13 -9.96 -20.75
N ASN A 19 12.73 -8.77 -20.27
CA ASN A 19 13.57 -7.90 -19.45
C ASN A 19 12.89 -7.60 -18.10
N LEU A 20 13.31 -8.31 -17.06
CA LEU A 20 12.82 -8.07 -15.70
C LEU A 20 13.46 -6.81 -15.09
N ASN A 21 12.65 -6.03 -14.42
CA ASN A 21 13.07 -4.97 -13.53
C ASN A 21 12.92 -5.42 -12.07
N TYR A 22 13.44 -4.61 -11.14
CA TYR A 22 13.45 -4.97 -9.73
C TYR A 22 12.04 -5.22 -9.14
N SER A 23 11.02 -4.49 -9.61
CA SER A 23 9.66 -4.66 -9.12
C SER A 23 9.01 -5.97 -9.55
N ASP A 24 9.45 -6.56 -10.67
CA ASP A 24 8.98 -7.87 -11.10
C ASP A 24 9.45 -8.96 -10.11
N TYR A 25 10.61 -8.79 -9.49
CA TYR A 25 11.06 -9.68 -8.42
C TYR A 25 10.23 -9.53 -7.14
N LEU A 26 9.71 -8.34 -6.84
CA LEU A 26 8.90 -8.09 -5.64
C LEU A 26 7.48 -8.68 -5.73
N ILE A 27 7.05 -9.13 -6.91
CA ILE A 27 5.78 -9.84 -7.11
C ILE A 27 5.97 -11.35 -7.27
N SER A 28 7.20 -11.86 -7.08
CA SER A 28 7.48 -13.29 -7.21
C SER A 28 7.20 -14.09 -5.93
N THR A 29 6.93 -15.39 -6.07
CA THR A 29 6.77 -16.30 -4.91
C THR A 29 8.06 -16.47 -4.11
N GLU A 30 9.21 -16.29 -4.74
CA GLU A 30 10.55 -16.36 -4.18
C GLU A 30 10.76 -15.23 -3.19
N TRP A 31 10.41 -14.00 -3.61
CA TRP A 31 10.39 -12.86 -2.72
C TRP A 31 9.37 -13.06 -1.60
N LYS A 32 8.15 -13.53 -1.89
CA LYS A 32 7.14 -13.80 -0.85
C LYS A 32 7.70 -14.72 0.25
N LYS A 33 8.29 -15.85 -0.12
CA LYS A 33 8.87 -16.82 0.82
C LYS A 33 9.98 -16.18 1.67
N PHE A 34 10.82 -15.36 1.06
CA PHE A 34 11.90 -14.69 1.78
C PHE A 34 11.38 -13.57 2.69
N ARG A 35 10.47 -12.72 2.19
CA ARG A 35 9.77 -11.69 2.96
C ARG A 35 9.12 -12.27 4.19
N ASP A 36 8.39 -13.37 4.06
CA ASP A 36 7.67 -14.01 5.18
C ASP A 36 8.65 -14.43 6.28
N LYS A 37 9.85 -14.93 5.94
CA LYS A 37 10.91 -15.23 6.92
C LYS A 37 11.42 -14.00 7.68
N ILE A 38 11.56 -12.86 7.00
CA ILE A 38 12.00 -11.61 7.63
C ILE A 38 10.92 -11.08 8.57
N VAL A 39 9.66 -11.12 8.16
CA VAL A 39 8.52 -10.72 8.99
C VAL A 39 8.37 -11.63 10.22
N GLU A 40 8.53 -12.94 10.04
CA GLU A 40 8.51 -13.92 11.13
C GLU A 40 9.66 -13.68 12.12
N ARG A 41 10.89 -13.49 11.63
CA ARG A 41 12.06 -13.12 12.47
C ARG A 41 11.77 -11.88 13.32
N ASP A 42 11.08 -10.91 12.74
CA ASP A 42 10.73 -9.64 13.40
C ASP A 42 9.44 -9.73 14.22
N ASN A 43 8.91 -10.93 14.45
CA ASN A 43 7.71 -11.23 15.25
C ASN A 43 6.44 -10.51 14.75
N SER A 44 6.29 -10.38 13.42
CA SER A 44 5.17 -9.68 12.77
C SER A 44 4.93 -8.28 13.36
N GLN A 45 6.02 -7.56 13.63
CA GLN A 45 6.02 -6.23 14.24
C GLN A 45 6.93 -5.28 13.50
N CYS A 46 6.53 -4.01 13.47
CA CYS A 46 7.39 -2.94 13.01
C CYS A 46 8.60 -2.79 13.94
N ARG A 47 9.82 -2.87 13.41
CA ARG A 47 11.07 -2.72 14.17
C ARG A 47 11.31 -1.31 14.69
N ILE A 48 10.55 -0.32 14.20
CA ILE A 48 10.63 1.08 14.63
C ILE A 48 9.57 1.39 15.69
N CYS A 49 8.28 1.25 15.37
CA CYS A 49 7.18 1.65 16.27
C CYS A 49 6.54 0.49 17.06
N GLN A 50 7.00 -0.76 16.87
CA GLN A 50 6.51 -1.96 17.54
C GLN A 50 5.03 -2.32 17.29
N ARG A 51 4.32 -1.61 16.41
CA ARG A 51 2.96 -2.00 16.00
C ARG A 51 2.98 -3.37 15.33
N LYS A 52 2.10 -4.26 15.78
CA LYS A 52 1.86 -5.59 15.21
C LYS A 52 1.09 -5.48 13.90
N GLU A 53 1.32 -6.43 12.98
CA GLU A 53 0.49 -6.58 11.79
C GLU A 53 -0.97 -6.70 12.23
N PHE A 54 -1.79 -5.81 11.72
CA PHE A 54 -3.22 -5.78 11.99
C PHE A 54 -3.92 -5.43 10.70
N PHE A 55 -4.74 -6.35 10.21
CA PHE A 55 -5.58 -6.11 9.06
C PHE A 55 -7.03 -6.19 9.52
N ALA A 56 -7.71 -5.06 9.51
CA ALA A 56 -9.16 -5.04 9.62
C ALA A 56 -9.73 -5.75 8.39
N ASP A 57 -9.99 -7.05 8.47
CA ASP A 57 -10.60 -7.77 7.36
C ASP A 57 -12.00 -7.17 7.13
N LYS A 58 -12.28 -6.80 5.87
CA LYS A 58 -13.28 -5.77 5.51
C LYS A 58 -14.74 -6.11 5.83
N LEU A 59 -15.06 -7.34 6.25
CA LEU A 59 -16.43 -7.76 6.54
C LEU A 59 -16.71 -7.79 8.04
N ASP A 60 -15.79 -8.35 8.84
CA ASP A 60 -15.99 -8.43 10.30
C ASP A 60 -15.61 -7.14 11.02
N ALA A 61 -14.80 -6.27 10.42
CA ALA A 61 -14.44 -4.99 11.02
C ALA A 61 -15.53 -3.91 10.90
N PHE A 62 -16.56 -4.17 10.10
CA PHE A 62 -17.61 -3.22 9.76
C PHE A 62 -18.98 -3.76 10.15
N ARG A 63 -19.91 -2.86 10.45
CA ARG A 63 -21.31 -3.15 10.73
C ARG A 63 -22.21 -2.32 9.84
N GLU A 64 -23.45 -2.74 9.71
CA GLU A 64 -24.48 -1.89 9.14
C GLU A 64 -24.71 -0.64 10.01
N MET A 65 -25.05 0.46 9.34
CA MET A 65 -25.57 1.64 10.01
C MET A 65 -26.94 1.32 10.62
N THR A 66 -27.18 1.86 11.81
CA THR A 66 -28.52 1.92 12.41
C THR A 66 -29.44 2.83 11.57
N ASP A 67 -30.74 2.70 11.72
CA ASP A 67 -31.71 3.51 10.94
C ASP A 67 -31.56 5.02 11.17
N LYS A 68 -31.17 5.40 12.40
CA LYS A 68 -30.83 6.78 12.75
C LYS A 68 -29.60 7.26 11.99
N GLU A 69 -28.49 6.51 12.04
CA GLU A 69 -27.26 6.84 11.31
C GLU A 69 -27.51 6.91 9.79
N LYS A 70 -28.30 5.97 9.23
CA LYS A 70 -28.68 5.96 7.81
C LYS A 70 -29.41 7.26 7.43
N SER A 71 -30.37 7.67 8.25
CA SER A 71 -31.18 8.87 8.01
C SER A 71 -30.34 10.14 8.06
N GLU A 72 -29.46 10.27 9.06
CA GLU A 72 -28.52 11.40 9.20
C GLU A 72 -27.53 11.48 8.03
N TYR A 73 -26.98 10.34 7.60
CA TYR A 73 -26.08 10.25 6.45
C TYR A 73 -26.76 10.64 5.14
N LEU A 74 -27.97 10.12 4.89
CA LEU A 74 -28.72 10.45 3.67
C LEU A 74 -29.06 11.94 3.62
N GLU A 75 -29.50 12.55 4.72
CA GLU A 75 -29.76 13.99 4.76
C GLU A 75 -28.50 14.83 4.47
N LYS A 76 -27.36 14.43 5.04
CA LYS A 76 -26.08 15.09 4.77
C LYS A 76 -25.69 15.00 3.29
N ILE A 77 -25.70 13.79 2.71
CA ILE A 77 -25.32 13.55 1.32
C ILE A 77 -26.26 14.29 0.36
N LYS A 78 -27.58 14.25 0.59
CA LYS A 78 -28.56 15.00 -0.20
C LYS A 78 -28.22 16.49 -0.22
N LYS A 79 -27.94 17.06 0.95
CA LYS A 79 -27.60 18.48 1.11
C LYS A 79 -26.30 18.84 0.38
N GLU A 80 -25.28 17.98 0.45
CA GLU A 80 -24.01 18.18 -0.27
C GLU A 80 -24.18 18.06 -1.78
N PHE A 81 -24.93 17.04 -2.25
CA PHE A 81 -25.21 16.82 -3.66
C PHE A 81 -25.94 18.02 -4.27
N LEU A 82 -27.02 18.49 -3.64
CA LEU A 82 -27.81 19.65 -4.11
C LEU A 82 -27.03 20.97 -4.12
N LYS A 83 -25.96 21.08 -3.33
CA LYS A 83 -25.07 22.25 -3.36
C LYS A 83 -24.13 22.24 -4.56
N SER A 84 -23.81 21.08 -5.12
CA SER A 84 -22.94 20.94 -6.28
C SER A 84 -23.64 21.38 -7.58
N GLU A 85 -22.88 21.87 -8.55
CA GLU A 85 -23.40 22.19 -9.89
C GLU A 85 -24.05 20.97 -10.53
N LEU A 86 -23.37 19.81 -10.47
CA LEU A 86 -23.87 18.53 -10.93
C LEU A 86 -25.24 18.18 -10.33
N GLY A 87 -25.43 18.37 -9.03
CA GLY A 87 -26.69 18.02 -8.37
C GLY A 87 -27.85 18.94 -8.75
N LYS A 88 -27.58 20.23 -8.99
CA LYS A 88 -28.59 21.18 -9.49
C LYS A 88 -29.05 20.79 -10.89
N ASP A 89 -28.11 20.47 -11.77
CA ASP A 89 -28.40 20.04 -13.14
C ASP A 89 -29.12 18.69 -13.16
N TRP A 90 -28.71 17.75 -12.32
CA TRP A 90 -29.37 16.45 -12.19
C TRP A 90 -30.85 16.58 -11.87
N VAL A 91 -31.21 17.35 -10.84
CA VAL A 91 -32.62 17.53 -10.44
C VAL A 91 -33.41 18.23 -11.55
N LYS A 92 -32.79 19.18 -12.25
CA LYS A 92 -33.40 19.84 -13.41
C LYS A 92 -33.71 18.86 -14.54
N ILE A 93 -32.85 17.87 -14.77
CA ILE A 93 -32.99 16.90 -15.88
C ILE A 93 -33.91 15.74 -15.51
N PHE A 94 -33.74 15.16 -14.31
CA PHE A 94 -34.38 13.90 -13.92
C PHE A 94 -35.54 14.06 -12.93
N GLY A 95 -35.82 15.28 -12.47
CA GLY A 95 -36.94 15.60 -11.58
C GLY A 95 -36.88 14.92 -10.20
N SER A 96 -35.79 14.23 -9.89
CA SER A 96 -35.64 13.41 -8.68
C SER A 96 -34.17 13.25 -8.30
N LEU A 97 -33.93 12.88 -7.04
CA LEU A 97 -32.60 12.58 -6.54
C LEU A 97 -32.18 11.15 -6.92
N PRO A 98 -30.87 10.91 -7.17
CA PRO A 98 -30.37 9.57 -7.39
C PRO A 98 -30.46 8.72 -6.11
N LYS A 99 -30.42 7.40 -6.26
CA LYS A 99 -30.25 6.49 -5.12
C LYS A 99 -28.82 6.60 -4.60
N PHE A 100 -28.66 6.98 -3.34
CA PHE A 100 -27.36 7.05 -2.68
C PHE A 100 -27.01 5.71 -2.04
N GLY A 101 -25.77 5.26 -2.21
CA GLY A 101 -25.26 4.08 -1.52
C GLY A 101 -25.11 4.34 -0.02
N ILE A 102 -25.55 3.38 0.80
CA ILE A 102 -25.36 3.41 2.26
C ILE A 102 -24.07 2.66 2.59
N PRO A 103 -23.04 3.33 3.15
CA PRO A 103 -21.80 2.66 3.51
C PRO A 103 -21.98 1.84 4.79
N MET A 104 -21.16 0.80 4.95
CA MET A 104 -20.95 0.18 6.27
C MET A 104 -20.09 1.12 7.14
N VAL A 105 -20.22 1.01 8.46
CA VAL A 105 -19.42 1.79 9.42
C VAL A 105 -18.52 0.85 10.24
N PRO A 106 -17.33 1.27 10.68
CA PRO A 106 -16.48 0.45 11.54
C PRO A 106 -17.22 0.03 12.81
N LYS A 107 -17.01 -1.19 13.31
CA LYS A 107 -17.45 -1.55 14.67
C LYS A 107 -16.65 -0.72 15.68
N GLU A 108 -17.24 -0.43 16.85
CA GLU A 108 -16.61 0.41 17.87
C GLU A 108 -15.23 -0.11 18.31
N GLU A 109 -15.08 -1.43 18.41
CA GLU A 109 -13.82 -2.13 18.69
C GLU A 109 -12.71 -1.88 17.65
N PHE A 110 -13.08 -1.45 16.44
CA PHE A 110 -12.18 -1.10 15.35
C PHE A 110 -12.16 0.40 15.02
N ASN A 111 -12.92 1.22 15.75
CA ASN A 111 -13.05 2.65 15.47
C ASN A 111 -11.73 3.41 15.63
N ASN A 112 -10.78 2.83 16.37
CA ASN A 112 -9.43 3.35 16.61
C ASN A 112 -8.30 2.48 16.04
N TYR A 113 -8.63 1.38 15.34
CA TYR A 113 -7.61 0.49 14.78
C TYR A 113 -7.35 0.83 13.32
N GLU A 114 -6.28 1.58 13.07
CA GLU A 114 -5.74 1.69 11.73
C GLU A 114 -5.10 0.36 11.30
N SER A 115 -5.37 -0.08 10.07
CA SER A 115 -4.70 -1.25 9.50
C SER A 115 -3.19 -1.03 9.49
N VAL A 116 -2.45 -1.89 10.18
CA VAL A 116 -1.00 -1.90 10.21
C VAL A 116 -0.52 -2.90 9.17
N ILE A 117 -0.15 -2.37 8.00
CA ILE A 117 0.48 -3.14 6.93
C ILE A 117 1.99 -3.14 7.15
N LEU A 118 2.60 -4.33 7.19
CA LEU A 118 4.05 -4.49 7.31
C LEU A 118 4.73 -4.68 5.95
N ASN A 119 5.87 -4.02 5.79
CA ASN A 119 6.75 -4.08 4.63
C ASN A 119 8.14 -4.52 5.08
N VAL A 120 8.89 -5.21 4.19
CA VAL A 120 10.32 -5.46 4.41
C VAL A 120 11.10 -4.37 3.70
N HIS A 121 11.76 -3.53 4.48
CA HIS A 121 12.58 -2.43 3.98
C HIS A 121 14.03 -2.89 3.79
N HIS A 122 14.64 -2.50 2.67
CA HIS A 122 16.05 -2.73 2.38
C HIS A 122 16.86 -1.52 2.85
N GLN A 123 17.86 -1.72 3.70
CA GLN A 123 18.74 -0.64 4.16
C GLN A 123 19.63 -0.07 3.04
N TYR A 124 19.85 -0.86 1.99
CA TYR A 124 20.56 -0.48 0.78
C TYR A 124 20.18 -1.41 -0.37
N TYR A 125 20.49 -1.00 -1.59
CA TYR A 125 20.41 -1.84 -2.78
C TYR A 125 21.79 -2.08 -3.38
N ILE A 126 21.97 -3.22 -4.05
CA ILE A 126 23.15 -3.56 -4.87
C ILE A 126 22.63 -3.88 -6.27
N LYS A 127 23.28 -3.35 -7.31
CA LYS A 127 22.86 -3.61 -8.70
C LYS A 127 22.92 -5.11 -9.04
N GLY A 128 21.96 -5.56 -9.83
CA GLY A 128 21.83 -6.96 -10.27
C GLY A 128 21.36 -7.93 -9.18
N LYS A 129 21.38 -7.54 -7.91
CA LYS A 129 21.00 -8.38 -6.77
C LYS A 129 19.49 -8.49 -6.65
N LYS A 130 18.97 -9.71 -6.56
CA LYS A 130 17.54 -10.00 -6.35
C LYS A 130 17.16 -9.73 -4.89
N PRO A 131 15.88 -9.39 -4.60
CA PRO A 131 15.44 -9.03 -3.25
C PRO A 131 15.75 -10.06 -2.15
N TRP A 132 15.84 -11.35 -2.50
CA TRP A 132 16.13 -12.44 -1.55
C TRP A 132 17.62 -12.83 -1.45
N GLU A 133 18.51 -12.17 -2.18
CA GLU A 133 19.97 -12.44 -2.14
C GLU A 133 20.69 -11.61 -1.08
N TYR A 134 19.97 -10.73 -0.38
CA TYR A 134 20.52 -9.88 0.66
C TYR A 134 20.71 -10.65 1.96
N ASN A 135 21.71 -10.23 2.75
CA ASN A 135 21.84 -10.69 4.12
C ASN A 135 20.55 -10.30 4.88
N PRO A 136 19.88 -11.22 5.59
CA PRO A 136 18.70 -10.89 6.38
C PRO A 136 18.89 -9.66 7.30
N ASN A 137 20.08 -9.45 7.83
CA ASN A 137 20.38 -8.32 8.73
C ASN A 137 20.42 -6.95 8.02
N SER A 138 20.50 -6.90 6.68
CA SER A 138 20.34 -5.66 5.92
C SER A 138 18.88 -5.33 5.58
N LEU A 139 17.94 -6.05 6.20
CA LEU A 139 16.51 -5.93 5.98
C LEU A 139 15.79 -5.82 7.31
N GLU A 140 14.73 -5.02 7.35
CA GLU A 140 13.92 -4.83 8.54
C GLU A 140 12.43 -4.78 8.21
N THR A 141 11.61 -5.36 9.08
CA THR A 141 10.16 -5.26 8.98
C THR A 141 9.69 -3.93 9.57
N VAL A 142 9.04 -3.09 8.76
CA VAL A 142 8.51 -1.79 9.17
C VAL A 142 7.07 -1.61 8.70
N CYS A 143 6.23 -0.92 9.48
CA CYS A 143 4.90 -0.58 9.02
C CYS A 143 4.94 0.47 7.89
N SER A 144 3.88 0.59 7.10
CA SER A 144 3.81 1.55 5.98
C SER A 144 4.15 3.00 6.38
N ASP A 145 3.76 3.45 7.58
CA ASP A 145 4.06 4.80 8.04
C ASP A 145 5.55 4.99 8.33
N CYS A 146 6.14 4.07 9.09
CA CYS A 146 7.59 4.09 9.36
C CYS A 146 8.40 3.92 8.07
N HIS A 147 7.94 3.09 7.14
CA HIS A 147 8.55 2.93 5.82
C HIS A 147 8.58 4.25 5.04
N THR A 148 7.46 4.97 5.03
CA THR A 148 7.36 6.29 4.40
C THR A 148 8.31 7.28 5.06
N GLU A 149 8.39 7.26 6.40
CA GLU A 149 9.24 8.19 7.14
C GLU A 149 10.73 7.94 6.90
N ILE A 150 11.16 6.67 6.79
CA ILE A 150 12.53 6.34 6.37
C ILE A 150 12.83 6.99 5.03
N HIS A 151 11.98 6.80 4.01
CA HIS A 151 12.20 7.39 2.69
C HIS A 151 12.07 8.92 2.64
N ASN A 152 11.43 9.55 3.64
CA ASN A 152 11.39 11.00 3.79
C ASN A 152 12.67 11.57 4.43
N THR A 153 13.26 10.83 5.36
CA THR A 153 14.33 11.33 6.24
C THR A 153 15.71 10.78 5.88
N GLN A 154 15.76 9.66 5.15
CA GLN A 154 16.98 8.95 4.82
C GLN A 154 17.07 8.70 3.32
N THR A 155 18.27 8.86 2.80
CA THR A 155 18.60 8.51 1.41
C THR A 155 19.20 7.11 1.39
N ILE A 156 18.45 6.16 0.85
CA ILE A 156 18.91 4.79 0.67
C ILE A 156 19.99 4.75 -0.43
N GLN A 157 21.08 4.02 -0.20
CA GLN A 157 22.17 3.92 -1.16
C GLN A 157 21.97 2.74 -2.12
N VAL A 158 22.39 2.93 -3.37
CA VAL A 158 22.49 1.89 -4.39
C VAL A 158 23.96 1.70 -4.72
N TYR A 159 24.50 0.54 -4.38
CA TYR A 159 25.88 0.17 -4.63
C TYR A 159 26.02 -0.56 -5.98
N GLU A 160 27.18 -0.39 -6.62
CA GLU A 160 27.49 -1.10 -7.86
C GLU A 160 27.67 -2.61 -7.63
N ASP A 161 28.28 -3.00 -6.51
CA ASP A 161 28.56 -4.40 -6.15
C ASP A 161 28.61 -4.61 -4.61
N ASP A 162 28.91 -5.84 -4.20
CA ASP A 162 29.00 -6.25 -2.79
C ASP A 162 30.15 -5.62 -1.99
N SER A 163 31.11 -4.94 -2.63
CA SER A 163 32.17 -4.17 -1.93
C SER A 163 31.59 -2.97 -1.17
N LYS A 164 30.44 -2.45 -1.62
CA LYS A 164 29.77 -1.25 -1.09
C LYS A 164 30.66 0.00 -1.08
N ILE A 165 31.60 0.11 -2.01
CA ILE A 165 32.51 1.25 -2.13
C ILE A 165 31.88 2.34 -3.00
N ASP A 166 31.51 2.01 -4.24
CA ASP A 166 30.88 2.95 -5.16
C ASP A 166 29.36 2.92 -5.00
N SER A 167 28.77 4.09 -4.73
CA SER A 167 27.36 4.20 -4.39
C SER A 167 26.71 5.45 -5.00
N LYS A 168 25.43 5.33 -5.32
CA LYS A 168 24.60 6.42 -5.79
C LYS A 168 23.32 6.47 -4.96
N PRO A 169 22.75 7.66 -4.73
CA PRO A 169 21.50 7.76 -4.00
C PRO A 169 20.36 7.08 -4.76
N PHE A 170 19.52 6.34 -4.05
CA PHE A 170 18.28 5.78 -4.59
C PHE A 170 17.30 6.92 -4.85
N ILE A 171 16.82 7.03 -6.09
CA ILE A 171 15.90 8.08 -6.50
C ILE A 171 14.46 7.62 -6.24
N ASN A 172 13.89 8.12 -5.14
CA ASN A 172 12.49 7.90 -4.80
C ASN A 172 11.57 8.53 -5.86
N CYS A 173 10.42 7.90 -6.10
CA CYS A 173 9.33 8.49 -6.84
C CYS A 173 8.81 9.70 -6.08
N TRP A 174 8.84 10.89 -6.69
CA TRP A 174 8.40 12.14 -6.08
C TRP A 174 6.94 12.10 -5.57
N LYS A 175 6.08 11.29 -6.19
CA LYS A 175 4.65 11.22 -5.87
C LYS A 175 4.33 10.36 -4.65
N CYS A 176 4.94 9.18 -4.55
CA CYS A 176 4.72 8.25 -3.42
C CYS A 176 5.86 8.22 -2.41
N LYS A 177 6.93 8.98 -2.66
CA LYS A 177 8.12 9.08 -1.81
C LYS A 177 8.74 7.72 -1.48
N GLY A 178 8.97 6.88 -2.51
CA GLY A 178 9.61 5.57 -2.30
C GLY A 178 8.65 4.41 -1.99
N THR A 179 7.44 4.69 -1.52
CA THR A 179 6.55 3.64 -0.97
C THR A 179 5.84 2.78 -2.03
N GLY A 180 5.72 3.27 -3.26
CA GLY A 180 4.90 2.64 -4.30
C GLY A 180 3.38 2.76 -4.07
N TYR A 181 2.95 3.34 -2.96
CA TYR A 181 1.56 3.33 -2.49
C TYR A 181 1.11 4.73 -2.08
N LEU A 182 -0.16 5.04 -2.33
CA LEU A 182 -0.82 6.29 -1.99
C LEU A 182 -2.07 5.95 -1.19
N PRO A 183 -2.03 6.00 0.15
CA PRO A 183 -3.14 5.58 1.02
C PRO A 183 -4.45 6.27 0.68
N LYS A 184 -4.39 7.56 0.33
CA LYS A 184 -5.56 8.36 -0.08
C LYS A 184 -6.27 7.84 -1.34
N TYR A 185 -5.66 6.96 -2.11
CA TYR A 185 -6.26 6.36 -3.31
C TYR A 185 -6.51 4.86 -3.16
N ASN A 186 -6.57 4.32 -1.93
CA ASN A 186 -6.86 2.90 -1.70
C ASN A 186 -8.16 2.43 -2.42
N TYR A 187 -9.12 3.32 -2.65
CA TYR A 187 -10.35 3.00 -3.39
C TYR A 187 -10.17 2.93 -4.93
N VAL A 188 -9.03 3.36 -5.49
CA VAL A 188 -8.70 3.29 -6.92
C VAL A 188 -7.44 2.45 -7.12
N MET A 189 -7.56 1.33 -7.84
CA MET A 189 -6.44 0.40 -8.07
C MET A 189 -5.70 0.04 -6.76
N ASN A 190 -6.44 -0.04 -5.65
CA ASN A 190 -5.90 -0.31 -4.32
C ASN A 190 -4.73 0.61 -3.92
N GLY A 191 -4.77 1.90 -4.28
CA GLY A 191 -3.78 2.87 -3.82
C GLY A 191 -2.40 2.73 -4.47
N VAL A 192 -2.24 1.90 -5.50
CA VAL A 192 -0.98 1.84 -6.25
C VAL A 192 -0.63 3.23 -6.80
N CYS A 193 0.61 3.67 -6.59
CA CYS A 193 1.07 4.94 -7.13
C CYS A 193 1.19 4.86 -8.65
N PHE A 194 0.34 5.60 -9.37
CA PHE A 194 0.35 5.61 -10.84
C PHE A 194 1.62 6.20 -11.47
N GLU A 195 2.32 7.09 -10.77
CA GLU A 195 3.55 7.69 -11.30
C GLU A 195 4.68 6.67 -11.43
N CYS A 196 4.85 5.81 -10.42
CA CYS A 196 5.87 4.76 -10.44
C CYS A 196 5.29 3.38 -10.70
N GLN A 197 3.99 3.26 -10.96
CA GLN A 197 3.29 1.98 -11.10
C GLN A 197 3.56 1.00 -9.94
N GLY A 198 3.62 1.52 -8.71
CA GLY A 198 3.94 0.70 -7.53
C GLY A 198 5.42 0.46 -7.26
N LYS A 199 6.34 0.84 -8.16
CA LYS A 199 7.78 0.59 -8.03
C LYS A 199 8.50 1.39 -6.95
N GLY A 200 7.88 2.46 -6.44
CA GLY A 200 8.51 3.39 -5.49
C GLY A 200 9.58 4.31 -6.09
N ARG A 201 9.96 4.13 -7.36
CA ARG A 201 10.99 4.91 -8.07
C ARG A 201 10.54 5.30 -9.48
N LYS A 202 11.17 6.33 -10.05
CA LYS A 202 11.08 6.62 -11.48
C LYS A 202 12.28 5.95 -12.16
N GLU A 203 12.03 5.19 -13.23
CA GLU A 203 13.09 4.63 -14.09
C GLU A 203 13.62 5.71 -15.03
#